data_AF-A0A9D8YG54-F1
#
_entry.id   AF-A0A9D8YG54-F1
#
_cell.length_a   1.000
_cell.length_b   1.000
_cell.length_c   1.000
_cell.angle_alpha   90.00
_cell.angle_beta   90.00
_cell.angle_gamma   90.00
#
_symmetry.space_group_name_H-M   'P 1'
#
loop_
_entity.id
_entity.type
_entity.pdbx_description
1 polymer ?
#
loop_
_entity_poly.entity_id
_entity_poly.type
_entity_poly.pdbx_seq_one_letter_code
_entity_poly.pdbx_strand_id
1 'polypeptide(L)'
;MTAQPLADLDPTKSFQGLILALHSYWAARGCVILQPYDMEVGAGTFHPATTLRSLGPRPWNAAYVQPSRRPKDGRYGENPNRLQHYYQYQVILKPNPPNLQELYVGSLEAIGIDTALHDIRFVEDDWESPTLGAWGLGWECWCDGMEVSQFTYFQQVCGIECAPVSGELTYGLERLAMYVQGVDNVYDLNFNGVEGPGKVTYGDVFLQAEQEYSRHNFEHADTAILHQHFIDAEKECRALLEAGAPTDDANSKLHRMVLPAYDQCIKASHVFNLLDARGVISVTERQSYILRVRDLAKACGEAFLLTEAGGATA
;
A
#
# COMPACT_ATOMS: atom_id res chain seq x y z
N MET A 1 21.71 38.98 1.70
CA MET A 1 20.91 37.75 1.51
C MET A 1 21.87 36.58 1.65
N THR A 2 21.93 35.95 2.82
CA THR A 2 22.63 34.68 2.96
C THR A 2 21.89 33.64 2.12
N ALA A 3 22.58 33.00 1.18
CA ALA A 3 22.00 31.92 0.39
C ALA A 3 21.43 30.87 1.37
N GLN A 4 20.15 30.52 1.21
CA GLN A 4 19.58 29.41 1.95
C GLN A 4 20.41 28.14 1.64
N PRO A 5 20.81 27.36 2.65
CA PRO A 5 21.49 26.10 2.40
C PRO A 5 20.60 25.22 1.52
N LEU A 6 21.18 24.68 0.44
CA LEU A 6 20.51 23.75 -0.46
C LEU A 6 20.29 22.42 0.26
N ALA A 7 19.16 21.75 0.00
CA ALA A 7 18.88 20.42 0.52
C ALA A 7 19.89 19.40 -0.02
N ASP A 8 20.43 18.54 0.85
CA ASP A 8 21.16 17.35 0.44
C ASP A 8 20.15 16.26 0.06
N LEU A 9 20.06 15.94 -1.23
CA LEU A 9 19.16 14.89 -1.73
C LEU A 9 19.79 13.49 -1.64
N ASP A 10 20.95 13.36 -1.00
CA ASP A 10 21.54 12.09 -0.63
C ASP A 10 20.52 11.24 0.15
N PRO A 11 20.16 10.04 -0.35
CA PRO A 11 19.15 9.18 0.29
C PRO A 11 19.55 8.75 1.71
N THR A 12 20.84 8.79 2.05
CA THR A 12 21.34 8.46 3.40
C THR A 12 21.11 9.58 4.43
N LYS A 13 20.65 10.75 4.01
CA LYS A 13 20.43 11.93 4.88
C LYS A 13 19.05 12.56 4.73
N SER A 14 18.24 12.10 3.78
CA SER A 14 17.00 12.75 3.39
C SER A 14 15.91 11.74 3.07
N PHE A 15 14.82 11.76 3.84
CA PHE A 15 13.67 10.87 3.60
C PHE A 15 13.08 11.08 2.20
N GLN A 16 12.91 12.33 1.78
CA GLN A 16 12.46 12.63 0.42
C GLN A 16 13.50 12.26 -0.64
N GLY A 17 14.80 12.38 -0.33
CA GLY A 17 15.89 11.94 -1.21
C GLY A 17 15.82 10.43 -1.48
N LEU A 18 15.56 9.63 -0.43
CA LEU A 18 15.36 8.19 -0.51
C LEU A 18 14.18 7.82 -1.42
N ILE A 19 13.04 8.49 -1.30
CA ILE A 19 11.89 8.28 -2.19
C ILE A 19 12.24 8.59 -3.65
N LEU A 20 12.93 9.72 -3.90
CA LEU A 20 13.34 10.12 -5.25
C LEU A 20 14.35 9.14 -5.87
N ALA A 21 15.25 8.58 -5.07
CA ALA A 21 16.17 7.54 -5.50
C ALA A 21 15.43 6.26 -5.93
N LEU A 22 14.44 5.80 -5.15
CA LEU A 22 13.60 4.64 -5.52
C LEU A 22 12.77 4.90 -6.78
N HIS A 23 12.18 6.09 -6.93
CA HIS A 23 11.50 6.48 -8.16
C HIS A 23 12.42 6.41 -9.37
N SER A 24 13.62 6.97 -9.26
CA SER A 24 14.62 6.96 -10.33
C SER A 24 15.05 5.53 -10.68
N TYR A 25 15.29 4.70 -9.66
CA TYR A 25 15.72 3.31 -9.82
C TYR A 25 14.70 2.45 -10.57
N TRP A 26 13.43 2.53 -10.16
CA TRP A 26 12.35 1.73 -10.75
C TRP A 26 11.89 2.29 -12.10
N ALA A 27 11.93 3.62 -12.28
CA ALA A 27 11.69 4.23 -13.60
C ALA A 27 12.72 3.76 -14.63
N ALA A 28 14.00 3.68 -14.26
CA ALA A 28 15.06 3.17 -15.12
C ALA A 28 14.88 1.69 -15.50
N ARG A 29 14.07 0.93 -14.75
CA ARG A 29 13.69 -0.47 -15.01
C ARG A 29 12.37 -0.62 -15.78
N GLY A 30 11.81 0.49 -16.26
CA GLY A 30 10.60 0.50 -17.08
C GLY A 30 9.30 0.46 -16.29
N CYS A 31 9.33 0.71 -14.98
CA CYS A 31 8.10 0.91 -14.22
C CYS A 31 7.47 2.27 -14.56
N VAL A 32 6.15 2.29 -14.70
CA VAL A 32 5.40 3.55 -14.66
C VAL A 32 5.41 4.06 -13.22
N ILE A 33 5.90 5.28 -13.01
CA ILE A 33 5.86 5.92 -11.69
C ILE A 33 4.49 6.54 -11.48
N LEU A 34 3.70 5.93 -10.60
CA LEU A 34 2.35 6.40 -10.27
C LEU A 34 2.38 7.28 -9.01
N GLN A 35 1.24 7.94 -8.78
CA GLN A 35 1.00 8.72 -7.58
C GLN A 35 0.28 7.87 -6.53
N PRO A 36 0.36 8.25 -5.25
CA PRO A 36 -0.50 7.69 -4.20
C PRO A 36 -1.96 7.64 -4.62
N TYR A 37 -2.66 6.59 -4.18
CA TYR A 37 -4.11 6.59 -4.30
C TYR A 37 -4.73 7.64 -3.37
N ASP A 38 -5.73 8.37 -3.87
CA ASP A 38 -6.39 9.48 -3.18
C ASP A 38 -7.48 9.03 -2.19
N MET A 39 -7.47 7.74 -1.84
CA MET A 39 -8.37 7.07 -0.90
C MET A 39 -7.59 6.41 0.23
N GLU A 40 -8.17 6.31 1.43
CA GLU A 40 -7.53 5.61 2.54
C GLU A 40 -7.39 4.11 2.28
N VAL A 41 -6.15 3.62 2.28
CA VAL A 41 -5.83 2.20 2.11
C VAL A 41 -4.85 1.71 3.17
N GLY A 42 -4.91 0.42 3.53
CA GLY A 42 -4.03 -0.17 4.56
C GLY A 42 -2.67 -0.63 4.05
N ALA A 43 -2.50 -0.70 2.73
CA ALA A 43 -1.26 -1.05 2.02
C ALA A 43 -1.33 -0.63 0.54
N GLY A 44 -0.17 -0.52 -0.13
CA GLY A 44 -0.02 -0.30 -1.57
C GLY A 44 -0.74 -1.32 -2.43
N THR A 45 -0.94 -2.54 -1.93
CA THR A 45 -1.71 -3.61 -2.58
C THR A 45 -3.14 -3.17 -2.91
N PHE A 46 -3.80 -2.41 -2.03
CA PHE A 46 -5.19 -1.95 -2.21
C PHE A 46 -5.34 -0.85 -3.26
N HIS A 47 -4.24 -0.28 -3.76
CA HIS A 47 -4.33 0.63 -4.90
C HIS A 47 -4.82 -0.18 -6.12
N PRO A 48 -5.77 0.34 -6.95
CA PRO A 48 -6.22 -0.36 -8.15
C PRO A 48 -5.09 -0.69 -9.14
N ALA A 49 -3.98 0.06 -9.10
CA ALA A 49 -2.78 -0.22 -9.88
C ALA A 49 -2.02 -1.48 -9.46
N THR A 50 -2.36 -2.09 -8.32
CA THR A 50 -1.86 -3.40 -7.90
C THR A 50 -2.98 -4.43 -7.88
N THR A 51 -4.02 -4.26 -7.06
CA THR A 51 -5.09 -5.27 -6.92
C THR A 51 -5.79 -5.58 -8.23
N LEU A 52 -6.25 -4.57 -8.98
CA LEU A 52 -6.99 -4.84 -10.22
C LEU A 52 -6.03 -5.18 -11.36
N ARG A 53 -4.92 -4.46 -11.50
CA ARG A 53 -3.93 -4.68 -12.59
C ARG A 53 -3.17 -6.02 -12.49
N SER A 54 -3.12 -6.66 -11.33
CA SER A 54 -2.59 -8.01 -11.20
C SER A 54 -3.47 -9.06 -11.91
N LEU A 55 -4.74 -8.75 -12.14
CA LEU A 55 -5.70 -9.64 -12.82
C LEU A 55 -5.60 -9.58 -14.35
N GLY A 56 -6.01 -10.66 -15.00
CA GLY A 56 -6.08 -10.77 -16.45
C GLY A 56 -4.70 -10.89 -17.13
N PRO A 57 -4.66 -11.03 -18.47
CA PRO A 57 -3.43 -11.39 -19.18
C PRO A 57 -2.50 -10.20 -19.47
N ARG A 58 -2.95 -8.95 -19.32
CA ARG A 58 -2.18 -7.77 -19.74
C ARG A 58 -0.96 -7.56 -18.82
N PRO A 59 0.27 -7.45 -19.37
CA PRO A 59 1.46 -7.10 -18.61
C PRO A 59 1.34 -5.72 -17.97
N TRP A 60 2.01 -5.53 -16.83
CA TRP A 60 1.94 -4.30 -16.05
C TRP A 60 3.14 -4.17 -15.12
N ASN A 61 3.86 -3.04 -15.22
CA ASN A 61 4.96 -2.70 -14.33
C ASN A 61 4.76 -1.30 -13.79
N ALA A 62 4.59 -1.15 -12.48
CA ALA A 62 4.39 0.14 -11.84
C ALA A 62 5.13 0.23 -10.50
N ALA A 63 5.50 1.44 -10.12
CA ALA A 63 6.09 1.74 -8.83
C ALA A 63 5.55 3.07 -8.29
N TYR A 64 5.30 3.16 -6.98
CA TYR A 64 4.71 4.35 -6.38
C TYR A 64 4.87 4.37 -4.86
N VAL A 65 4.77 5.56 -4.26
CA VAL A 65 4.57 5.68 -2.82
C VAL A 65 3.09 5.47 -2.51
N GLN A 66 2.78 4.72 -1.46
CA GLN A 66 1.43 4.64 -0.89
C GLN A 66 1.47 5.02 0.60
N PRO A 67 0.97 6.21 0.98
CA PRO A 67 0.59 6.50 2.36
C PRO A 67 -0.49 5.50 2.77
N SER A 68 -0.21 4.74 3.82
CA SER A 68 -1.00 3.61 4.26
C SER A 68 -1.51 3.85 5.68
N ARG A 69 -2.82 3.66 5.89
CA ARG A 69 -3.50 3.85 7.17
C ARG A 69 -3.91 2.51 7.77
N ARG A 70 -3.33 2.19 8.93
CA ARG A 70 -3.67 1.04 9.78
C ARG A 70 -4.14 1.53 11.16
N PRO A 71 -5.44 1.84 11.33
CA PRO A 71 -5.98 2.43 12.56
C PRO A 71 -5.56 1.73 13.87
N LYS A 72 -5.49 0.40 13.88
CA LYS A 72 -5.07 -0.41 15.04
C LYS A 72 -3.59 -0.26 15.42
N ASP A 73 -2.77 0.20 14.50
CA ASP A 73 -1.33 0.32 14.71
C ASP A 73 -0.97 1.62 15.42
N GLY A 74 -1.92 2.53 15.66
CA GLY A 74 -1.66 3.81 16.31
C GLY A 74 -1.06 3.68 17.71
N ARG A 75 -0.09 4.53 18.04
CA ARG A 75 0.61 4.51 19.34
C ARG A 75 0.76 5.91 19.94
N TYR A 76 -0.16 6.83 19.63
CA TYR A 76 -0.21 8.17 20.21
C TYR A 76 1.08 9.00 20.04
N GLY A 77 1.91 8.68 19.04
CA GLY A 77 3.21 9.35 18.88
C GLY A 77 4.31 8.89 19.85
N GLU A 78 4.06 7.86 20.66
CA GLU A 78 4.98 7.45 21.74
C GLU A 78 5.87 6.27 21.37
N ASN A 79 5.51 5.52 20.31
CA ASN A 79 6.32 4.39 19.85
C ASN A 79 7.32 4.83 18.77
N PRO A 80 8.59 4.40 18.84
CA PRO A 80 9.63 4.82 17.90
C PRO A 80 9.53 4.19 16.50
N ASN A 81 8.74 3.12 16.33
CA ASN A 81 8.75 2.29 15.11
C ASN A 81 7.35 1.97 14.55
N ARG A 82 6.28 2.27 15.30
CA ARG A 82 4.92 1.83 14.97
C ARG A 82 3.99 3.04 14.85
N LEU A 83 3.32 3.12 13.71
CA LEU A 83 2.50 4.26 13.27
C LEU A 83 1.14 3.78 12.77
N GLN A 84 0.07 4.55 12.97
CA GLN A 84 -1.19 4.31 12.25
C GLN A 84 -1.12 4.80 10.80
N HIS A 85 -0.26 5.76 10.48
CA HIS A 85 -0.01 6.24 9.11
C HIS A 85 1.49 6.23 8.81
N TYR A 86 1.87 5.58 7.72
CA TYR A 86 3.25 5.47 7.26
C TYR A 86 3.30 5.32 5.75
N TYR A 87 4.49 5.47 5.16
CA TYR A 87 4.70 5.37 3.72
C TYR A 87 5.24 4.00 3.34
N GLN A 88 4.48 3.30 2.50
CA GLN A 88 5.03 2.19 1.72
C GLN A 88 5.60 2.71 0.42
N TYR A 89 6.69 2.11 -0.06
CA TYR A 89 7.01 2.12 -1.48
C TYR A 89 6.53 0.81 -2.08
N GLN A 90 5.76 0.88 -3.14
CA GLN A 90 5.10 -0.25 -3.75
C GLN A 90 5.66 -0.46 -5.14
N VAL A 91 5.97 -1.70 -5.49
CA VAL A 91 6.35 -2.12 -6.84
C VAL A 91 5.53 -3.33 -7.21
N ILE A 92 4.97 -3.32 -8.42
CA ILE A 92 4.27 -4.46 -9.00
C ILE A 92 4.84 -4.75 -10.38
N LEU A 93 5.32 -5.98 -10.60
CA LEU A 93 5.90 -6.44 -11.87
C LEU A 93 5.13 -7.65 -12.38
N LYS A 94 4.50 -7.49 -13.53
CA LYS A 94 3.64 -8.51 -14.15
C LYS A 94 4.01 -8.67 -15.63
N PRO A 95 4.50 -9.86 -16.06
CA PRO A 95 4.77 -11.03 -15.24
C PRO A 95 5.94 -10.81 -14.26
N ASN A 96 5.97 -11.59 -13.18
CA ASN A 96 7.09 -11.63 -12.27
C ASN A 96 8.42 -11.93 -13.01
N PRO A 97 9.48 -11.12 -12.85
CA PRO A 97 10.78 -11.40 -13.42
C PRO A 97 11.53 -12.52 -12.65
N PRO A 98 12.39 -13.30 -13.32
CA PRO A 98 13.16 -14.36 -12.67
C PRO A 98 14.22 -13.85 -11.68
N ASN A 99 14.59 -12.57 -11.77
CA ASN A 99 15.62 -11.94 -10.94
C ASN A 99 15.05 -10.86 -9.99
N LEU A 100 13.81 -11.04 -9.51
CA LEU A 100 13.15 -10.05 -8.63
C LEU A 100 13.99 -9.70 -7.39
N GLN A 101 14.62 -10.69 -6.74
CA GLN A 101 15.49 -10.47 -5.58
C GLN A 101 16.72 -9.63 -5.91
N GLU A 102 17.36 -9.84 -7.06
CA GLU A 102 18.50 -9.05 -7.52
C GLU A 102 18.10 -7.58 -7.77
N LEU A 103 16.95 -7.37 -8.42
CA LEU A 103 16.39 -6.03 -8.63
C LEU A 103 16.07 -5.34 -7.31
N TYR A 104 15.58 -6.08 -6.31
CA TYR A 104 15.35 -5.53 -4.99
C TYR A 104 16.66 -5.16 -4.28
N VAL A 105 17.66 -6.04 -4.25
CA VAL A 105 18.96 -5.77 -3.61
C VAL A 105 19.62 -4.53 -4.22
N GLY A 106 19.64 -4.43 -5.55
CA GLY A 106 20.18 -3.23 -6.21
C GLY A 106 19.39 -1.96 -5.89
N SER A 107 18.10 -2.07 -5.53
CA SER A 107 17.29 -0.92 -5.09
C SER A 107 17.66 -0.46 -3.68
N LEU A 108 18.09 -1.39 -2.81
CA LEU A 108 18.62 -1.06 -1.48
C LEU A 108 19.98 -0.36 -1.60
N GLU A 109 20.86 -0.85 -2.48
CA GLU A 109 22.13 -0.19 -2.78
C GLU A 109 21.92 1.24 -3.30
N ALA A 110 20.91 1.45 -4.15
CA ALA A 110 20.59 2.76 -4.72
C ALA A 110 20.10 3.79 -3.69
N ILE A 111 19.58 3.34 -2.53
CA ILE A 111 19.22 4.20 -1.40
C ILE A 111 20.30 4.25 -0.32
N GLY A 112 21.48 3.67 -0.57
CA GLY A 112 22.65 3.76 0.29
C GLY A 112 22.78 2.65 1.33
N ILE A 113 22.03 1.55 1.21
CA ILE A 113 22.25 0.36 2.06
C ILE A 113 23.38 -0.47 1.44
N ASP A 114 24.52 -0.53 2.13
CA ASP A 114 25.64 -1.39 1.76
C ASP A 114 25.43 -2.80 2.29
N THR A 115 25.15 -3.76 1.41
CA THR A 115 24.93 -5.17 1.78
C THR A 115 26.18 -5.88 2.28
N ALA A 116 27.37 -5.28 2.18
CA ALA A 116 28.57 -5.79 2.82
C ALA A 116 28.64 -5.41 4.32
N LEU A 117 27.91 -4.37 4.72
CA LEU A 117 27.86 -3.87 6.10
C LEU A 117 26.57 -4.28 6.82
N HIS A 118 25.48 -4.46 6.08
CA HIS A 118 24.16 -4.83 6.61
C HIS A 118 23.81 -6.28 6.27
N ASP A 119 23.29 -7.01 7.26
CA ASP A 119 22.87 -8.40 7.11
C ASP A 119 21.46 -8.47 6.51
N ILE A 120 21.39 -8.69 5.20
CA ILE A 120 20.14 -8.85 4.45
C ILE A 120 19.74 -10.32 4.39
N ARG A 121 18.58 -10.66 4.95
CA ARG A 121 18.04 -12.01 4.96
C ARG A 121 16.64 -12.06 4.34
N PHE A 122 16.41 -13.07 3.51
CA PHE A 122 15.10 -13.42 3.00
C PHE A 122 14.56 -14.58 3.82
N VAL A 123 13.52 -14.31 4.62
CA VAL A 123 12.86 -15.30 5.47
C VAL A 123 11.56 -15.69 4.78
N GLU A 124 11.35 -16.98 4.52
CA GLU A 124 10.12 -17.46 3.88
C GLU A 124 8.90 -17.08 4.72
N ASP A 125 7.94 -16.42 4.09
CA ASP A 125 6.66 -16.09 4.69
C ASP A 125 5.58 -15.99 3.61
N ASP A 126 4.42 -16.57 3.89
CA ASP A 126 3.27 -16.49 2.99
C ASP A 126 2.43 -15.27 3.37
N TRP A 127 1.98 -14.52 2.37
CA TRP A 127 1.17 -13.33 2.59
C TRP A 127 -0.29 -13.59 2.26
N GLU A 128 -1.20 -13.13 3.13
CA GLU A 128 -2.64 -13.15 2.91
C GLU A 128 -3.27 -11.79 3.25
N SER A 129 -4.20 -11.34 2.39
CA SER A 129 -5.15 -10.28 2.70
C SER A 129 -6.58 -10.82 2.56
N PRO A 130 -7.21 -11.24 3.68
CA PRO A 130 -8.52 -11.86 3.65
C PRO A 130 -9.62 -10.99 3.04
N THR A 131 -9.56 -9.66 3.27
CA THR A 131 -10.55 -8.70 2.73
C THR A 131 -10.43 -8.50 1.22
N LEU A 132 -9.24 -8.69 0.64
CA LEU A 132 -9.06 -8.69 -0.81
C LEU A 132 -9.20 -10.09 -1.42
N GLY A 133 -9.38 -11.13 -0.61
CA GLY A 133 -9.31 -12.51 -1.07
C GLY A 133 -8.00 -12.81 -1.80
N ALA A 134 -6.92 -12.15 -1.38
CA ALA A 134 -5.62 -12.18 -2.02
C ALA A 134 -4.63 -12.99 -1.18
N TRP A 135 -3.80 -13.79 -1.84
CA TRP A 135 -2.72 -14.51 -1.19
C TRP A 135 -1.58 -14.80 -2.18
N GLY A 136 -0.39 -14.99 -1.65
CA GLY A 136 0.79 -15.34 -2.42
C GLY A 136 1.91 -15.91 -1.57
N LEU A 137 2.80 -16.64 -2.23
CA LEU A 137 4.06 -17.10 -1.63
C LEU A 137 5.01 -15.92 -1.54
N GLY A 138 5.95 -15.92 -0.60
CA GLY A 138 6.78 -14.74 -0.41
C GLY A 138 7.97 -14.90 0.50
N TRP A 139 8.56 -13.74 0.77
CA TRP A 139 9.62 -13.58 1.75
C TRP A 139 9.43 -12.27 2.49
N GLU A 140 9.64 -12.28 3.79
CA GLU A 140 10.02 -11.07 4.52
C GLU A 140 11.51 -10.80 4.27
N CYS A 141 11.85 -9.56 3.94
CA CYS A 141 13.23 -9.11 3.90
C CYS A 141 13.59 -8.44 5.22
N TRP A 142 14.57 -9.00 5.91
CA TRP A 142 15.11 -8.48 7.16
C TRP A 142 16.46 -7.81 6.91
N CYS A 143 16.67 -6.65 7.49
CA CYS A 143 17.94 -5.91 7.52
C CYS A 143 18.34 -5.72 8.98
N ASP A 144 19.49 -6.25 9.39
CA ASP A 144 20.01 -6.14 10.77
C ASP A 144 18.97 -6.44 11.87
N GLY A 145 18.14 -7.46 11.64
CA GLY A 145 17.15 -7.91 12.62
C GLY A 145 15.84 -7.12 12.67
N MET A 146 15.56 -6.24 11.69
CA MET A 146 14.23 -5.66 11.47
C MET A 146 13.72 -5.98 10.07
N GLU A 147 12.46 -6.38 9.98
CA GLU A 147 11.74 -6.52 8.71
C GLU A 147 11.63 -5.15 8.02
N VAL A 148 12.15 -5.02 6.80
CA VAL A 148 12.18 -3.76 6.04
C VAL A 148 11.33 -3.80 4.76
N SER A 149 11.06 -4.99 4.22
CA SER A 149 10.22 -5.14 3.04
C SER A 149 9.52 -6.50 2.98
N GLN A 150 8.42 -6.57 2.25
CA GLN A 150 7.70 -7.80 1.91
C GLN A 150 7.81 -8.11 0.42
N PHE A 151 8.06 -9.37 0.09
CA PHE A 151 7.91 -9.95 -1.24
C PHE A 151 6.64 -10.78 -1.29
N THR A 152 5.86 -10.62 -2.35
CA THR A 152 4.68 -11.47 -2.59
C THR A 152 4.57 -11.85 -4.06
N TYR A 153 4.46 -13.14 -4.36
CA TYR A 153 4.17 -13.69 -5.67
C TYR A 153 2.69 -14.07 -5.70
N PHE A 154 1.85 -13.17 -6.21
CA PHE A 154 0.39 -13.36 -6.17
C PHE A 154 -0.03 -14.62 -6.89
N GLN A 155 -0.61 -15.55 -6.14
CA GLN A 155 -1.29 -16.73 -6.68
C GLN A 155 -2.76 -16.38 -6.95
N GLN A 156 -3.37 -15.60 -6.05
CA GLN A 156 -4.75 -15.17 -6.17
C GLN A 156 -4.92 -13.74 -5.66
N VAL A 157 -5.76 -12.97 -6.34
CA VAL A 157 -6.21 -11.63 -5.92
C VAL A 157 -7.71 -11.53 -6.23
N CYS A 158 -8.49 -10.88 -5.36
CA CYS A 158 -9.95 -10.81 -5.52
C CYS A 158 -10.62 -12.19 -5.63
N GLY A 159 -10.05 -13.26 -5.05
CA GLY A 159 -10.60 -14.60 -5.24
C GLY A 159 -10.34 -15.22 -6.63
N ILE A 160 -9.53 -14.59 -7.47
CA ILE A 160 -9.26 -14.95 -8.87
C ILE A 160 -7.77 -15.28 -9.03
N GLU A 161 -7.47 -16.36 -9.74
CA GLU A 161 -6.09 -16.77 -10.03
C GLU A 161 -5.35 -15.72 -10.87
N CYS A 162 -4.13 -15.37 -10.47
CA CYS A 162 -3.29 -14.43 -11.19
C CYS A 162 -2.52 -15.15 -12.31
N ALA A 163 -2.97 -14.96 -13.56
CA ALA A 163 -2.33 -15.52 -14.74
C ALA A 163 -2.03 -14.41 -15.78
N PRO A 164 -0.76 -13.95 -15.91
CA PRO A 164 0.44 -14.44 -15.23
C PRO A 164 0.59 -13.95 -13.78
N VAL A 165 1.40 -14.66 -12.99
CA VAL A 165 1.78 -14.28 -11.61
C VAL A 165 2.48 -12.93 -11.63
N SER A 166 2.10 -12.08 -10.66
CA SER A 166 2.72 -10.78 -10.43
C SER A 166 3.68 -10.87 -9.25
N GLY A 167 4.85 -10.24 -9.37
CA GLY A 167 5.79 -10.03 -8.27
C GLY A 167 5.53 -8.68 -7.63
N GLU A 168 5.18 -8.69 -6.36
CA GLU A 168 4.97 -7.52 -5.51
C GLU A 168 6.18 -7.29 -4.61
N LEU A 169 6.66 -6.05 -4.54
CA LEU A 169 7.61 -5.60 -3.51
C LEU A 169 6.98 -4.45 -2.74
N THR A 170 7.00 -4.55 -1.42
CA THR A 170 6.48 -3.54 -0.51
C THR A 170 7.55 -3.15 0.49
N TYR A 171 8.04 -1.92 0.40
CA TYR A 171 9.11 -1.39 1.25
C TYR A 171 8.51 -0.59 2.41
N GLY A 172 9.02 -0.78 3.63
CA GLY A 172 8.76 0.10 4.77
C GLY A 172 9.74 1.27 4.75
N LEU A 173 9.31 2.41 4.20
CA LEU A 173 10.21 3.55 3.93
C LEU A 173 10.82 4.14 5.19
N GLU A 174 10.04 4.27 6.27
CA GLU A 174 10.53 4.79 7.54
C GLU A 174 11.61 3.90 8.14
N ARG A 175 11.40 2.57 8.15
CA ARG A 175 12.37 1.61 8.68
C ARG A 175 13.68 1.66 7.88
N LEU A 176 13.59 1.67 6.55
CA LEU A 176 14.77 1.79 5.68
C LEU A 176 15.50 3.11 5.91
N ALA A 177 14.77 4.22 6.01
CA ALA A 177 15.33 5.53 6.27
C ALA A 177 16.03 5.60 7.63
N MET A 178 15.46 4.97 8.67
CA MET A 178 16.04 4.93 10.02
C MET A 178 17.41 4.24 10.00
N TYR A 179 17.56 3.15 9.24
CA TYR A 179 18.84 2.48 9.07
C TYR A 179 19.88 3.36 8.39
N VAL A 180 19.55 3.92 7.22
CA VAL A 180 20.54 4.68 6.44
C VAL A 180 20.91 6.02 7.10
N GLN A 181 19.98 6.63 7.85
CA GLN A 181 20.24 7.86 8.61
C GLN A 181 20.82 7.59 10.01
N GLY A 182 20.82 6.34 10.48
CA GLY A 182 21.34 5.94 11.79
C GLY A 182 20.56 6.52 12.97
N VAL A 183 19.23 6.52 12.91
CA VAL A 183 18.34 7.00 13.99
C VAL A 183 17.44 5.89 14.53
N ASP A 184 17.22 5.87 15.85
CA ASP A 184 16.43 4.83 16.53
C ASP A 184 14.94 5.17 16.68
N ASN A 185 14.54 6.40 16.33
CA ASN A 185 13.17 6.88 16.42
C ASN A 185 12.74 7.51 15.09
N VAL A 186 11.62 7.04 14.55
CA VAL A 186 11.07 7.51 13.27
C VAL A 186 10.86 9.03 13.24
N TYR A 187 10.48 9.64 14.36
CA TYR A 187 10.22 11.08 14.41
C TYR A 187 11.49 11.94 14.27
N ASP A 188 12.67 11.36 14.47
CA ASP A 188 13.95 12.07 14.37
C ASP A 188 14.54 12.06 12.94
N LEU A 189 13.92 11.31 12.02
CA LEU A 189 14.34 11.27 10.61
C LEU A 189 14.41 12.68 10.01
N ASN A 190 15.53 12.99 9.36
CA ASN A 190 15.66 14.19 8.55
C ASN A 190 14.81 14.02 7.28
N PHE A 191 13.71 14.76 7.21
CA PHE A 191 12.74 14.62 6.15
C PHE A 191 13.25 15.23 4.85
N ASN A 192 13.80 16.45 4.93
CA ASN A 192 14.15 17.29 3.78
C ASN A 192 15.65 17.34 3.46
N GLY A 193 16.52 16.73 4.28
CA GLY A 193 17.97 16.70 4.06
C GLY A 193 18.67 18.04 4.30
N VAL A 194 18.01 18.99 4.96
CA VAL A 194 18.61 20.26 5.36
C VAL A 194 19.12 20.13 6.80
N GLU A 195 20.29 20.71 7.09
CA GLU A 195 20.83 20.79 8.45
C GLU A 195 20.68 22.20 9.04
N GLY A 196 20.61 22.29 10.37
CA GLY A 196 20.45 23.56 11.09
C GLY A 196 19.03 24.16 11.02
N PRO A 197 18.88 25.50 11.03
CA PRO A 197 17.57 26.18 11.18
C PRO A 197 16.50 25.93 10.10
N GLY A 198 16.77 25.14 9.07
CA GLY A 198 15.82 24.75 8.02
C GLY A 198 15.51 23.25 7.97
N LYS A 199 16.07 22.47 8.91
CA LYS A 199 15.80 21.04 9.03
C LYS A 199 14.32 20.83 9.35
N VAL A 200 13.69 19.93 8.60
CA VAL A 200 12.35 19.42 8.89
C VAL A 200 12.49 17.96 9.23
N THR A 201 12.04 17.57 10.41
CA THR A 201 12.03 16.17 10.85
C THR A 201 10.71 15.50 10.48
N TYR A 202 10.68 14.17 10.49
CA TYR A 202 9.44 13.42 10.33
C TYR A 202 8.45 13.73 11.46
N GLY A 203 8.94 14.00 12.68
CA GLY A 203 8.16 14.48 13.82
C GLY A 203 7.45 15.80 13.56
N ASP A 204 8.14 16.77 12.94
CA ASP A 204 7.55 18.07 12.57
C ASP A 204 6.37 17.92 11.60
N VAL A 205 6.37 16.86 10.78
CA VAL A 205 5.32 16.61 9.79
C VAL A 205 4.18 15.75 10.36
N PHE A 206 4.50 14.70 11.14
CA PHE A 206 3.52 13.63 11.44
C PHE A 206 3.23 13.40 12.93
N LEU A 207 4.02 13.90 13.87
CA LEU A 207 3.84 13.56 15.28
C LEU A 207 2.46 14.00 15.81
N GLN A 208 2.06 15.23 15.48
CA GLN A 208 0.73 15.74 15.84
C GLN A 208 -0.38 14.89 15.21
N ALA A 209 -0.24 14.55 13.92
CA ALA A 209 -1.22 13.73 13.22
C ALA A 209 -1.36 12.34 13.87
N GLU A 210 -0.25 11.68 14.20
CA GLU A 210 -0.26 10.37 14.85
C GLU A 210 -0.98 10.40 16.21
N GLN A 211 -0.75 11.45 17.01
CA GLN A 211 -1.43 11.68 18.28
C GLN A 211 -2.94 11.86 18.10
N GLU A 212 -3.34 12.70 17.14
CA GLU A 212 -4.75 13.01 16.87
C GLU A 212 -5.50 11.83 16.27
N TYR A 213 -4.93 11.16 15.26
CA TYR A 213 -5.54 9.98 14.67
C TYR A 213 -5.61 8.81 15.65
N SER A 214 -4.62 8.63 16.54
CA SER A 214 -4.73 7.60 17.59
C SER A 214 -5.93 7.88 18.51
N ARG A 215 -6.08 9.10 19.02
CA ARG A 215 -7.26 9.50 19.82
C ARG A 215 -8.57 9.31 19.05
N HIS A 216 -8.62 9.72 17.79
CA HIS A 216 -9.78 9.51 16.95
C HIS A 216 -10.12 8.02 16.81
N ASN A 217 -9.16 7.21 16.36
CA ASN A 217 -9.35 5.81 16.00
C ASN A 217 -9.71 4.95 17.21
N PHE A 218 -9.17 5.26 18.40
CA PHE A 218 -9.38 4.46 19.61
C PHE A 218 -10.47 4.98 20.52
N GLU A 219 -10.76 6.28 20.55
CA GLU A 219 -11.61 6.89 21.58
C GLU A 219 -12.85 7.57 20.98
N HIS A 220 -12.67 8.36 19.92
CA HIS A 220 -13.68 9.34 19.50
C HIS A 220 -14.46 8.99 18.23
N ALA A 221 -14.00 8.07 17.40
CA ALA A 221 -14.71 7.75 16.16
C ALA A 221 -16.11 7.21 16.49
N ASP A 222 -17.14 7.86 15.92
CA ASP A 222 -18.54 7.50 16.14
C ASP A 222 -18.87 6.21 15.40
N THR A 223 -19.09 5.16 16.18
CA THR A 223 -19.28 3.80 15.67
C THR A 223 -20.62 3.60 14.97
N ALA A 224 -21.66 4.38 15.33
CA ALA A 224 -22.95 4.31 14.65
C ALA A 224 -22.85 4.94 13.24
N ILE A 225 -22.16 6.07 13.13
CA ILE A 225 -21.88 6.72 11.84
C ILE A 225 -21.01 5.81 10.97
N LEU A 226 -19.92 5.25 11.53
CA LEU A 226 -19.06 4.33 10.80
C LEU A 226 -19.83 3.09 10.30
N HIS A 227 -20.68 2.51 11.13
CA HIS A 227 -21.52 1.38 10.72
C HIS A 227 -22.43 1.76 9.54
N GLN A 228 -23.05 2.94 9.56
CA GLN A 228 -23.87 3.42 8.46
C GLN A 228 -23.05 3.63 7.18
N HIS A 229 -21.88 4.26 7.28
CA HIS A 229 -20.97 4.44 6.14
C HIS A 229 -20.54 3.11 5.52
N PHE A 230 -20.32 2.07 6.33
CA PHE A 230 -20.02 0.73 5.81
C PHE A 230 -21.16 0.19 4.95
N ILE A 231 -22.41 0.29 5.45
CA ILE A 231 -23.61 -0.17 4.73
C ILE A 231 -23.79 0.61 3.43
N ASP A 232 -23.62 1.93 3.49
CA ASP A 232 -23.80 2.80 2.32
C ASP A 232 -22.76 2.50 1.24
N ALA A 233 -21.48 2.34 1.62
CA ALA A 233 -20.41 1.96 0.70
C ALA A 233 -20.64 0.57 0.08
N GLU A 234 -21.06 -0.42 0.87
CA GLU A 234 -21.39 -1.75 0.35
C GLU A 234 -22.53 -1.68 -0.67
N LYS A 235 -23.61 -0.95 -0.35
CA LYS A 235 -24.77 -0.78 -1.24
C LYS A 235 -24.38 -0.09 -2.54
N GLU A 236 -23.64 1.01 -2.45
CA GLU A 236 -23.20 1.78 -3.62
C GLU A 236 -22.25 0.98 -4.52
N CYS A 237 -21.32 0.23 -3.92
CA CYS A 237 -20.42 -0.67 -4.66
C CYS A 237 -21.22 -1.64 -5.54
N ARG A 238 -22.22 -2.32 -4.95
CA ARG A 238 -23.08 -3.27 -5.69
C ARG A 238 -23.89 -2.58 -6.78
N ALA A 239 -24.46 -1.41 -6.50
CA ALA A 239 -25.24 -0.65 -7.48
C ALA A 239 -24.39 -0.22 -8.69
N LEU A 240 -23.15 0.22 -8.46
CA LEU A 240 -22.21 0.60 -9.53
C LEU A 240 -21.75 -0.61 -10.34
N LEU A 241 -21.54 -1.76 -9.69
CA LEU A 241 -21.22 -3.02 -10.38
C LEU A 241 -22.36 -3.45 -11.30
N GLU A 242 -23.61 -3.39 -10.84
CA GLU A 242 -24.80 -3.73 -11.62
C GLU A 242 -25.00 -2.75 -12.78
N ALA A 243 -24.98 -1.45 -12.50
CA ALA A 243 -25.20 -0.43 -13.52
C ALA A 243 -24.07 -0.39 -14.57
N GLY A 244 -22.87 -0.83 -14.21
CA GLY A 244 -21.73 -0.93 -15.12
C GLY A 244 -21.65 -2.24 -15.89
N ALA A 245 -22.53 -3.21 -15.60
CA ALA A 245 -22.46 -4.55 -16.19
C ALA A 245 -22.69 -4.53 -17.71
N PRO A 246 -22.05 -5.45 -18.46
CA PRO A 246 -22.37 -5.66 -19.86
C PRO A 246 -23.85 -5.99 -20.07
N THR A 247 -24.40 -5.62 -21.23
CA THR A 247 -25.77 -5.97 -21.63
C THR A 247 -25.75 -6.77 -22.94
N ASP A 248 -26.87 -7.40 -23.27
CA ASP A 248 -27.02 -8.20 -24.51
C ASP A 248 -26.95 -7.36 -25.81
N ASP A 249 -26.82 -6.03 -25.70
CA ASP A 249 -26.54 -5.16 -26.85
C ASP A 249 -25.11 -5.40 -27.33
N ALA A 250 -24.96 -5.65 -28.64
CA ALA A 250 -23.66 -5.84 -29.29
C ALA A 250 -22.67 -4.68 -29.03
N ASN A 251 -23.15 -3.48 -28.66
CA ASN A 251 -22.35 -2.31 -28.34
C ASN A 251 -21.97 -2.16 -26.85
N SER A 252 -22.35 -3.10 -25.97
CA SER A 252 -22.16 -3.00 -24.51
C SER A 252 -21.58 -4.28 -23.89
N LYS A 253 -20.50 -4.82 -24.47
CA LYS A 253 -19.83 -6.03 -23.97
C LYS A 253 -18.85 -5.83 -22.83
N LEU A 254 -18.51 -4.58 -22.51
CA LEU A 254 -17.51 -4.23 -21.51
C LEU A 254 -18.14 -3.69 -20.24
N HIS A 255 -17.53 -3.96 -19.09
CA HIS A 255 -17.89 -3.29 -17.84
C HIS A 255 -17.41 -1.83 -17.88
N ARG A 256 -18.25 -0.90 -17.39
CA ARG A 256 -17.99 0.56 -17.53
C ARG A 256 -17.80 1.32 -16.22
N MET A 257 -17.99 0.67 -15.07
CA MET A 257 -18.01 1.36 -13.76
C MET A 257 -17.26 0.63 -12.64
N VAL A 258 -16.37 -0.32 -12.96
CA VAL A 258 -15.65 -1.10 -11.94
C VAL A 258 -14.72 -0.24 -11.06
N LEU A 259 -14.08 0.80 -11.59
CA LEU A 259 -13.16 1.62 -10.81
C LEU A 259 -13.90 2.43 -9.73
N PRO A 260 -15.00 3.15 -10.03
CA PRO A 260 -15.87 3.74 -9.01
C PRO A 260 -16.44 2.73 -8.00
N ALA A 261 -16.79 1.51 -8.44
CA ALA A 261 -17.24 0.47 -7.53
C ALA A 261 -16.12 0.05 -6.57
N TYR A 262 -14.90 -0.10 -7.07
CA TYR A 262 -13.73 -0.44 -6.28
C TYR A 262 -13.43 0.63 -5.22
N ASP A 263 -13.64 1.92 -5.50
CA ASP A 263 -13.52 2.98 -4.47
C ASP A 263 -14.44 2.73 -3.28
N GLN A 264 -15.67 2.28 -3.52
CA GLN A 264 -16.61 1.97 -2.47
C GLN A 264 -16.22 0.70 -1.70
N CYS A 265 -15.63 -0.30 -2.37
CA CYS A 265 -15.01 -1.45 -1.72
C CYS A 265 -13.87 -1.02 -0.76
N ILE A 266 -13.01 -0.11 -1.20
CA ILE A 266 -11.90 0.42 -0.39
C ILE A 266 -12.42 1.21 0.81
N LYS A 267 -13.44 2.07 0.61
CA LYS A 267 -14.12 2.77 1.72
C LYS A 267 -14.65 1.80 2.77
N ALA A 268 -15.36 0.76 2.33
CA ALA A 268 -15.89 -0.26 3.23
C ALA A 268 -14.75 -0.94 4.03
N SER A 269 -13.63 -1.26 3.37
CA SER A 269 -12.45 -1.83 4.04
C SER A 269 -11.85 -0.89 5.09
N HIS A 270 -11.70 0.41 4.79
CA HIS A 270 -11.13 1.35 5.75
C HIS A 270 -12.07 1.62 6.93
N VAL A 271 -13.37 1.78 6.68
CA VAL A 271 -14.39 1.95 7.71
C VAL A 271 -14.43 0.74 8.64
N PHE A 272 -14.33 -0.48 8.09
CA PHE A 272 -14.17 -1.69 8.90
C PHE A 272 -12.94 -1.61 9.82
N ASN A 273 -11.78 -1.18 9.32
CA ASN A 273 -10.57 -1.04 10.14
C ASN A 273 -10.74 -0.02 11.28
N LEU A 274 -11.51 1.06 11.07
CA LEU A 274 -11.83 2.03 12.12
C LEU A 274 -12.74 1.44 13.19
N LEU A 275 -13.83 0.75 12.80
CA LEU A 275 -14.72 0.05 13.73
C LEU A 275 -13.97 -1.00 14.56
N ASP A 276 -13.06 -1.71 13.89
CA ASP A 276 -12.21 -2.72 14.50
C ASP A 276 -11.21 -2.10 15.50
N ALA A 277 -10.62 -0.94 15.19
CA ALA A 277 -9.76 -0.21 16.10
C ALA A 277 -10.51 0.35 17.32
N ARG A 278 -11.77 0.77 17.14
CA ARG A 278 -12.66 1.17 18.26
C ARG A 278 -13.00 0.01 19.21
N GLY A 279 -12.73 -1.24 18.82
CA GLY A 279 -12.96 -2.41 19.67
C GLY A 279 -14.43 -2.76 19.86
N VAL A 280 -15.32 -2.28 18.98
CA VAL A 280 -16.77 -2.53 19.06
C VAL A 280 -17.22 -3.75 18.24
N ILE A 281 -16.32 -4.36 17.46
CA ILE A 281 -16.59 -5.53 16.65
C ILE A 281 -16.15 -6.80 17.42
N SER A 282 -17.07 -7.73 17.67
CA SER A 282 -16.74 -9.05 18.21
C SER A 282 -16.00 -9.94 17.19
N VAL A 283 -15.38 -11.03 17.64
CA VAL A 283 -14.66 -11.95 16.74
C VAL A 283 -15.56 -12.50 15.62
N THR A 284 -16.82 -12.83 15.94
CA THR A 284 -17.79 -13.32 14.95
C THR A 284 -18.18 -12.23 13.95
N GLU A 285 -18.46 -11.01 14.42
CA GLU A 285 -18.78 -9.88 13.55
C GLU A 285 -17.60 -9.54 12.64
N ARG A 286 -16.37 -9.61 13.15
CA ARG A 286 -15.14 -9.36 12.37
C ARG A 286 -15.08 -10.27 11.15
N GLN A 287 -15.34 -11.57 11.32
CA GLN A 287 -15.36 -12.51 10.19
C GLN A 287 -16.46 -12.17 9.18
N SER A 288 -17.63 -11.74 9.64
CA SER A 288 -18.72 -11.28 8.77
C SER A 288 -18.33 -10.05 7.94
N TYR A 289 -17.71 -9.04 8.56
CA TYR A 289 -17.20 -7.85 7.85
C TYR A 289 -16.13 -8.22 6.82
N ILE A 290 -15.16 -9.07 7.18
CA ILE A 290 -14.11 -9.52 6.27
C ILE A 290 -14.72 -10.21 5.05
N LEU A 291 -15.68 -11.12 5.26
CA LEU A 291 -16.35 -11.81 4.17
C LEU A 291 -17.10 -10.85 3.25
N ARG A 292 -17.83 -9.87 3.81
CA ARG A 292 -18.56 -8.87 3.03
C ARG A 292 -17.64 -8.02 2.17
N VAL A 293 -16.51 -7.54 2.73
CA VAL A 293 -15.50 -6.79 1.95
C VAL A 293 -14.87 -7.68 0.88
N ARG A 294 -14.59 -8.95 1.21
CA ARG A 294 -14.07 -9.94 0.25
C ARG A 294 -15.01 -10.18 -0.91
N ASP A 295 -16.31 -10.28 -0.66
CA ASP A 295 -17.33 -10.45 -1.70
C ASP A 295 -17.38 -9.24 -2.64
N LEU A 296 -17.26 -8.01 -2.09
CA LEU A 296 -17.15 -6.80 -2.90
C LEU A 296 -15.86 -6.80 -3.74
N ALA A 297 -14.71 -7.11 -3.13
CA ALA A 297 -13.43 -7.15 -3.83
C ALA A 297 -13.44 -8.19 -4.97
N LYS A 298 -14.03 -9.36 -4.71
CA LYS A 298 -14.22 -10.41 -5.72
C LYS A 298 -15.08 -9.93 -6.88
N ALA A 299 -16.24 -9.35 -6.60
CA ALA A 299 -17.12 -8.83 -7.63
C ALA A 299 -16.46 -7.71 -8.46
N CYS A 300 -15.67 -6.85 -7.82
CA CYS A 300 -14.84 -5.85 -8.52
C CYS A 300 -13.76 -6.51 -9.40
N GLY A 301 -13.10 -7.57 -8.93
CA GLY A 301 -12.12 -8.31 -9.74
C GLY A 301 -12.74 -8.96 -10.97
N GLU A 302 -13.89 -9.62 -10.80
CA GLU A 302 -14.65 -10.23 -11.89
C GLU A 302 -15.11 -9.17 -12.91
N ALA A 303 -15.63 -8.04 -12.44
CA ALA A 303 -16.00 -6.91 -13.28
C ALA A 303 -14.79 -6.30 -14.01
N PHE A 304 -13.62 -6.25 -13.37
CA PHE A 304 -12.41 -5.69 -13.97
C PHE A 304 -11.95 -6.52 -15.17
N LEU A 305 -12.04 -7.84 -15.11
CA LEU A 305 -11.73 -8.73 -16.24
C LEU A 305 -12.61 -8.49 -17.47
N LEU A 306 -13.81 -7.92 -17.26
CA LEU A 306 -14.73 -7.52 -18.33
C LEU A 306 -14.43 -6.12 -18.88
N THR A 307 -13.36 -5.46 -18.43
CA THR A 307 -12.89 -4.20 -19.02
C THR A 307 -11.78 -4.46 -20.02
N GLU A 308 -11.50 -3.47 -20.88
CA GLU A 308 -10.30 -3.53 -21.72
C GLU A 308 -9.04 -3.73 -20.88
N ALA A 309 -8.89 -2.96 -19.79
CA ALA A 309 -7.72 -3.04 -18.92
C ALA A 309 -7.53 -4.44 -18.30
N GLY A 310 -8.62 -5.16 -18.03
CA GLY A 310 -8.61 -6.55 -17.55
C GLY A 310 -8.46 -7.60 -18.66
N GLY A 311 -8.42 -7.19 -19.92
CA GLY A 311 -8.12 -8.05 -21.06
C GLY A 311 -9.34 -8.44 -21.91
N ALA A 312 -10.55 -7.99 -21.59
CA ALA A 312 -11.69 -8.18 -22.47
C ALA A 312 -11.52 -7.39 -23.79
N THR A 313 -12.05 -7.96 -24.87
CA THR A 313 -12.15 -7.32 -26.18
C THR A 313 -13.61 -7.02 -26.50
N ALA A 314 -13.88 -5.82 -27.02
CA ALA A 314 -15.22 -5.42 -27.48
C ALA A 314 -15.72 -6.29 -28.65
#